data_AF-A0A8H9T2C6-F1
#
_entry.id   AF-A0A8H9T2C6-F1
#
_cell.length_a   1.000
_cell.length_b   1.000
_cell.length_c   1.000
_cell.angle_alpha   90.00
_cell.angle_beta   90.00
_cell.angle_gamma   90.00
#
_symmetry.space_group_name_H-M   'P 1'
#
loop_
_entity.id
_entity.type
_entity.pdbx_description
1 polymer ?
#
loop_
_entity_poly.entity_id
_entity_poly.type
_entity_poly.pdbx_seq_one_letter_code
_entity_poly.pdbx_strand_id
1 'polypeptide(L)'
;ASVMYFADHGLERDPTKKNVYFHGGREASQQAYHVPMFIWYSPVLGDGVDRTTENNIFSTAYNNYLINAWMGVTKPEQPQTLEEVIAHYKGDSRVVDANHDVFDYVMLRKEFTEDKQGNPTPEGQG
;
A
#
# COMPACT_ATOMS: atom_id res chain seq x y z
N ALA A 1 5.93 -16.33 18.13
CA ALA A 1 5.77 -14.87 18.05
C ALA A 1 5.87 -14.43 16.60
N SER A 2 5.25 -13.31 16.25
CA SER A 2 5.23 -12.75 14.90
C SER A 2 5.14 -11.22 15.00
N VAL A 3 5.56 -10.53 13.95
CA VAL A 3 5.58 -9.06 13.86
C VAL A 3 5.01 -8.66 12.51
N MET A 4 4.05 -7.75 12.50
CA MET A 4 3.59 -7.09 11.27
C MET A 4 4.16 -5.68 11.23
N TYR A 5 4.73 -5.32 10.09
CA TYR A 5 5.18 -3.97 9.79
C TYR A 5 4.42 -3.45 8.56
N PHE A 6 4.00 -2.20 8.61
CA PHE A 6 3.54 -1.43 7.46
C PHE A 6 3.86 0.05 7.69
N ALA A 7 4.14 0.79 6.61
CA ALA A 7 4.16 2.25 6.66
C ALA A 7 2.73 2.80 6.46
N ASP A 8 2.44 3.93 7.08
CA ASP A 8 1.14 4.62 6.96
C ASP A 8 0.96 5.25 5.58
N HIS A 9 2.03 5.82 5.01
CA HIS A 9 2.07 6.31 3.64
C HIS A 9 3.50 6.29 3.07
N GLY A 10 3.62 6.49 1.76
CA GLY A 10 4.90 6.66 1.07
C GLY A 10 5.35 8.14 1.03
N LEU A 11 6.40 8.41 0.26
CA LEU A 11 6.93 9.76 0.02
C LEU A 11 7.19 9.94 -1.47
N GLU A 12 6.77 11.08 -2.01
CA GLU A 12 7.12 11.48 -3.36
C GLU A 12 8.55 12.03 -3.41
N ARG A 13 9.22 11.85 -4.55
CA ARG A 13 10.59 12.29 -4.75
C ARG A 13 10.69 13.35 -5.86
N ASP A 14 11.17 14.54 -5.51
CA ASP A 14 11.56 15.58 -6.47
C ASP A 14 13.08 15.85 -6.36
N PRO A 15 13.91 15.30 -7.26
CA PRO A 15 15.36 15.50 -7.24
C PRO A 15 15.79 16.95 -7.51
N THR A 16 14.89 17.81 -7.99
CA THR A 16 15.20 19.22 -8.30
C THR A 16 15.10 20.12 -7.06
N LYS A 17 14.50 19.65 -5.97
CA LYS A 17 14.28 20.42 -4.75
C LYS A 17 15.36 20.13 -3.70
N LYS A 18 15.56 21.09 -2.80
CA LYS A 18 16.43 20.95 -1.64
C LYS A 18 15.96 19.83 -0.69
N ASN A 19 14.64 19.75 -0.46
CA ASN A 19 14.01 18.67 0.27
C ASN A 19 13.50 17.66 -0.76
N VAL A 20 14.31 16.64 -1.02
CA VAL A 20 14.09 15.68 -2.13
C VAL A 20 12.86 14.80 -1.91
N TYR A 21 12.44 14.60 -0.66
CA TYR A 21 11.27 13.79 -0.32
C TYR A 21 10.21 14.60 0.42
N PHE A 22 8.94 14.35 0.10
CA PHE A 22 7.79 15.01 0.72
C PHE A 22 6.56 14.12 0.70
N HIS A 23 5.57 14.44 1.54
CA HIS A 23 4.30 13.72 1.57
C HIS A 23 3.49 13.99 0.30
N GLY A 24 2.66 13.03 -0.10
CA GLY A 24 1.69 13.23 -1.17
C GLY A 24 0.71 14.35 -0.83
N GLY A 25 0.55 15.29 -1.76
CA GLY A 25 -0.40 16.39 -1.65
C GLY A 25 -1.68 16.13 -2.46
N ARG A 26 -2.05 17.09 -3.29
CA ARG A 26 -3.12 16.96 -4.28
C ARG A 26 -2.64 16.14 -5.47
N GLU A 27 -3.49 15.23 -5.97
CA GLU A 27 -3.17 14.37 -7.12
C GLU A 27 -1.77 13.72 -7.02
N ALA A 28 -1.40 13.21 -5.84
CA ALA A 28 -0.10 12.60 -5.59
C ALA A 28 0.18 11.40 -6.51
N SER A 29 1.46 11.13 -6.79
CA SER A 29 1.90 9.95 -7.55
C SER A 29 1.71 8.65 -6.76
N GLN A 30 1.90 7.51 -7.43
CA GLN A 30 1.90 6.20 -6.80
C GLN A 30 2.90 6.11 -5.64
N GLN A 31 4.03 6.84 -5.69
CA GLN A 31 5.02 6.86 -4.59
C GLN A 31 4.45 7.29 -3.24
N ALA A 32 3.42 8.13 -3.21
CA ALA A 32 2.79 8.56 -1.97
C ALA A 32 1.96 7.44 -1.29
N TYR A 33 1.54 6.42 -2.06
CA TYR A 33 0.64 5.37 -1.61
C TYR A 33 1.31 3.99 -1.57
N HIS A 34 2.36 3.77 -2.35
CA HIS A 34 3.09 2.51 -2.39
C HIS A 34 3.97 2.37 -1.15
N VAL A 35 3.53 1.52 -0.22
CA VAL A 35 4.19 1.33 1.08
C VAL A 35 4.72 -0.10 1.25
N PRO A 36 5.82 -0.28 1.99
CA PRO A 36 6.27 -1.61 2.41
C PRO A 36 5.31 -2.20 3.45
N MET A 37 5.02 -3.49 3.32
CA MET A 37 4.30 -4.28 4.31
C MET A 37 4.87 -5.70 4.37
N PHE A 38 5.05 -6.24 5.58
CA PHE A 38 5.43 -7.65 5.75
C PHE A 38 5.00 -8.19 7.11
N ILE A 39 4.82 -9.52 7.15
CA ILE A 39 4.66 -10.28 8.39
C ILE A 39 5.90 -11.14 8.56
N TRP A 40 6.62 -10.94 9.67
CA TRP A 40 7.71 -11.80 10.09
C TRP A 40 7.20 -12.82 11.11
N TYR A 41 7.62 -14.08 10.95
CA TYR A 41 7.30 -15.17 11.87
C TYR A 41 8.57 -15.69 12.54
N SER A 42 8.50 -15.90 13.86
CA SER A 42 9.56 -16.55 14.62
C SER A 42 9.84 -17.97 14.09
N PRO A 43 11.12 -18.38 13.97
CA PRO A 43 11.47 -19.72 13.49
C PRO A 43 10.81 -20.87 14.26
N VAL A 44 10.47 -20.67 15.54
CA VAL A 44 9.81 -21.69 16.40
C VAL A 44 8.42 -22.08 15.87
N LEU A 45 7.78 -21.26 15.05
CA LEU A 45 6.48 -21.57 14.45
C LEU A 45 6.56 -22.63 13.33
N GLY A 46 7.77 -22.98 12.86
CA GLY A 46 7.97 -24.00 11.82
C GLY A 46 7.31 -23.64 10.49
N ASP A 47 6.97 -24.64 9.69
CA ASP A 47 6.46 -24.47 8.32
C ASP A 47 4.94 -24.23 8.23
N GLY A 48 4.22 -24.27 9.36
CA GLY A 48 2.77 -24.10 9.41
C GLY A 48 2.28 -22.65 9.27
N VAL A 49 3.16 -21.71 8.95
CA VAL A 49 2.81 -20.30 8.73
C VAL A 49 3.03 -19.93 7.28
N ASP A 50 2.14 -19.11 6.76
CA ASP A 50 2.23 -18.59 5.40
C ASP A 50 3.41 -17.61 5.28
N ARG A 51 4.33 -17.93 4.37
CA ARG A 51 5.51 -17.10 4.02
C ARG A 51 5.50 -16.70 2.54
N THR A 52 4.35 -16.82 1.88
CA THR A 52 4.21 -16.44 0.48
C THR A 52 4.32 -14.92 0.34
N THR A 53 4.87 -14.48 -0.79
CA THR A 53 4.86 -13.07 -1.18
C THR A 53 3.64 -12.82 -2.05
N GLU A 54 2.76 -11.94 -1.59
CA GLU A 54 1.65 -11.44 -2.39
C GLU A 54 2.14 -10.32 -3.32
N ASN A 55 1.80 -10.41 -4.61
CA ASN A 55 2.24 -9.47 -5.65
C ASN A 55 1.07 -8.63 -6.20
N ASN A 56 -0.17 -8.95 -5.84
CA ASN A 56 -1.34 -8.16 -6.20
C ASN A 56 -1.40 -6.87 -5.37
N ILE A 57 -2.07 -5.86 -5.92
CA ILE A 57 -2.38 -4.63 -5.18
C ILE A 57 -3.29 -4.99 -4.01
N PHE A 58 -2.89 -4.56 -2.81
CA PHE A 58 -3.66 -4.66 -1.59
C PHE A 58 -3.64 -3.31 -0.87
N SER A 59 -4.81 -2.78 -0.56
CA SER A 59 -4.93 -1.49 0.13
C SER A 59 -4.78 -1.65 1.63
N THR A 60 -3.97 -0.79 2.24
CA THR A 60 -3.82 -0.70 3.71
C THR A 60 -5.12 -0.30 4.42
N ALA A 61 -6.12 0.20 3.68
CA ALA A 61 -7.48 0.42 4.19
C ALA A 61 -8.12 -0.86 4.74
N TYR A 62 -7.65 -2.05 4.33
CA TYR A 62 -8.15 -3.35 4.79
C TYR A 62 -7.24 -4.01 5.84
N ASN A 63 -6.24 -3.31 6.37
CA ASN A 63 -5.31 -3.86 7.35
C ASN A 63 -6.00 -4.39 8.60
N ASN A 64 -7.13 -3.81 9.02
CA ASN A 64 -7.91 -4.33 10.15
C ASN A 64 -8.39 -5.77 9.91
N TYR A 65 -8.89 -6.09 8.71
CA TYR A 65 -9.31 -7.45 8.37
C TYR A 65 -8.12 -8.40 8.26
N LEU A 66 -7.03 -7.93 7.65
CA LEU A 66 -5.81 -8.72 7.52
C LEU A 66 -5.19 -9.06 8.88
N ILE A 67 -5.15 -8.10 9.81
CA ILE A 67 -4.67 -8.30 11.18
C ILE A 67 -5.61 -9.23 11.96
N ASN A 68 -6.93 -9.10 11.81
CA ASN A 68 -7.86 -10.00 12.48
C ASN A 68 -7.69 -11.45 12.02
N ALA A 69 -7.57 -11.68 10.71
CA ALA A 69 -7.31 -13.00 10.14
C ALA A 69 -5.95 -13.55 10.58
N TRP A 70 -4.91 -12.72 10.58
CA TRP A 70 -3.58 -13.09 11.08
C TRP A 70 -3.60 -13.56 12.54
N MET A 71 -4.36 -12.87 13.38
CA MET A 71 -4.45 -13.14 14.82
C MET A 71 -5.48 -14.21 15.17
N GLY A 72 -6.29 -14.68 14.20
CA GLY A 72 -7.37 -15.63 14.43
C GLY A 72 -8.56 -15.06 15.21
N VAL A 73 -8.81 -13.75 15.12
CA VAL A 73 -9.87 -13.03 15.86
C VAL A 73 -10.97 -12.51 14.94
N THR A 74 -11.37 -13.35 13.99
CA THR A 74 -12.38 -13.06 12.96
C THR A 74 -13.79 -13.37 13.45
N LYS A 75 -14.77 -12.67 12.90
CA LYS A 75 -16.19 -13.04 13.02
C LYS A 75 -16.56 -14.06 11.93
N PRO A 76 -17.61 -14.89 12.10
CA PRO A 76 -17.99 -15.89 11.10
C PRO A 76 -18.26 -15.33 9.70
N GLU A 77 -18.72 -14.09 9.58
CA GLU A 77 -19.01 -13.42 8.32
C GLU A 77 -17.79 -12.79 7.62
N GLN A 78 -16.63 -12.75 8.28
CA GLN A 78 -15.40 -12.17 7.75
C GLN A 78 -14.56 -13.23 7.02
N PRO A 79 -13.63 -12.83 6.13
CA PRO A 79 -12.56 -13.73 5.70
C PRO A 79 -11.74 -14.19 6.92
N GLN A 80 -11.42 -15.48 6.99
CA GLN A 80 -10.81 -16.14 8.15
C GLN A 80 -9.29 -16.22 8.07
N THR A 81 -8.73 -16.30 6.86
CA THR A 81 -7.29 -16.44 6.62
C THR A 81 -6.71 -15.23 5.89
N LEU A 82 -5.38 -15.06 5.94
CA LEU A 82 -4.68 -14.02 5.18
C LEU A 82 -5.02 -14.10 3.68
N GLU A 83 -4.97 -15.31 3.12
CA GLU A 83 -5.29 -15.58 1.71
C GLU A 83 -6.72 -15.17 1.37
N GLU A 84 -7.70 -15.49 2.23
CA GLU A 84 -9.09 -15.11 2.00
C GLU A 84 -9.29 -13.59 2.06
N VAL A 85 -8.63 -12.88 2.99
CA VAL A 85 -8.68 -11.41 3.06
C VAL A 85 -8.11 -10.81 1.77
N ILE A 86 -6.92 -11.25 1.36
CA ILE A 86 -6.26 -10.77 0.16
C ILE A 86 -7.14 -11.06 -1.07
N ALA A 87 -7.64 -12.28 -1.21
CA ALA A 87 -8.48 -12.67 -2.34
C ALA A 87 -9.80 -11.90 -2.41
N HIS A 88 -10.37 -11.52 -1.26
CA HIS A 88 -11.62 -10.77 -1.18
C HIS A 88 -11.45 -9.30 -1.59
N TYR A 89 -10.34 -8.67 -1.19
CA TYR A 89 -10.09 -7.23 -1.43
C TYR A 89 -9.10 -6.95 -2.58
N LYS A 90 -8.58 -8.00 -3.24
CA LYS A 90 -7.65 -7.83 -4.37
C LYS A 90 -8.24 -6.92 -5.44
N GLY A 91 -7.41 -6.02 -5.93
CA GLY A 91 -7.78 -5.12 -7.03
C GLY A 91 -8.61 -3.90 -6.62
N ASP A 92 -9.03 -3.76 -5.35
CA ASP A 92 -9.49 -2.46 -4.87
C ASP A 92 -8.27 -1.54 -4.66
N SER A 93 -8.04 -0.69 -5.65
CA SER A 93 -6.91 0.23 -5.78
C SER A 93 -7.28 1.67 -5.43
N ARG A 94 -8.42 1.91 -4.75
CA ARG A 94 -8.85 3.27 -4.44
C ARG A 94 -7.93 3.93 -3.41
N VAL A 95 -7.55 5.16 -3.68
CA VAL A 95 -6.74 6.02 -2.80
C VAL A 95 -7.37 7.41 -2.68
N VAL A 96 -7.04 8.10 -1.59
CA VAL A 96 -7.60 9.42 -1.26
C VAL A 96 -6.44 10.40 -1.11
N ASP A 97 -6.54 11.54 -1.78
CA ASP A 97 -5.53 12.60 -1.67
C ASP A 97 -5.83 13.59 -0.53
N ALA A 98 -4.98 14.62 -0.38
CA ALA A 98 -5.13 15.63 0.66
C ALA A 98 -6.42 16.48 0.54
N ASN A 99 -7.10 16.48 -0.61
CA ASN A 99 -8.37 17.17 -0.83
C ASN A 99 -9.59 16.29 -0.61
N HIS A 100 -9.40 15.02 -0.26
CA HIS A 100 -10.43 13.98 -0.19
C HIS A 100 -10.98 13.53 -1.55
N ASP A 101 -10.26 13.82 -2.64
CA ASP A 101 -10.60 13.31 -3.95
C ASP A 101 -10.20 11.82 -4.02
N VAL A 102 -11.09 10.98 -4.56
CA VAL A 102 -10.86 9.53 -4.70
C VAL A 102 -10.32 9.24 -6.10
N PHE A 103 -9.18 8.55 -6.15
CA PHE A 103 -8.53 8.11 -7.38
C PHE A 103 -8.39 6.60 -7.42
N ASP A 104 -8.23 6.07 -8.63
CA ASP A 104 -7.71 4.72 -8.83
C ASP A 104 -6.18 4.79 -8.88
N TYR A 105 -5.50 4.12 -7.94
CA TYR A 105 -4.06 4.08 -7.82
C TYR A 105 -3.36 3.70 -9.14
N VAL A 106 -3.94 2.77 -9.91
CA VAL A 106 -3.31 2.31 -11.17
C VAL A 106 -3.33 3.37 -12.27
N MET A 107 -4.16 4.41 -12.11
CA MET A 107 -4.30 5.53 -13.03
C MET A 107 -3.46 6.75 -12.63
N LEU A 108 -2.79 6.70 -11.46
CA LEU A 108 -1.89 7.75 -11.02
C LEU A 108 -0.56 7.68 -11.78
N ARG A 109 0.10 8.84 -11.93
CA ARG A 109 1.50 8.91 -12.36
C ARG A 109 2.36 8.08 -11.41
N LYS A 110 3.39 7.40 -11.91
CA LYS A 110 4.21 6.53 -11.06
C LYS A 110 5.05 7.34 -10.10
N GLU A 111 5.72 8.36 -10.63
CA GLU A 111 6.66 9.23 -9.94
C GLU A 111 6.15 10.68 -9.98
N PHE A 112 6.65 11.52 -9.08
CA PHE A 112 6.30 12.95 -9.09
C PHE A 112 6.73 13.67 -10.38
N THR A 113 7.85 13.25 -10.96
CA THR A 113 8.45 13.86 -12.16
C THR A 113 7.86 13.36 -13.48
N GLU A 114 6.76 12.61 -13.45
CA GLU A 114 6.13 12.01 -14.64
C GLU A 114 4.68 12.48 -14.81
N ASP A 115 4.20 12.49 -16.06
CA ASP A 115 2.78 12.63 -16.37
C ASP A 115 2.06 11.27 -16.24
N LYS A 116 0.73 11.24 -16.44
CA LYS A 116 -0.06 10.00 -16.35
C LYS A 116 0.25 9.00 -17.48
N GLN A 117 0.96 9.42 -18.53
CA GLN A 117 1.43 8.57 -19.62
C GLN A 117 2.86 8.07 -19.39
N GLY A 118 3.51 8.49 -18.29
CA GLY A 118 4.89 8.14 -17.95
C GLY A 118 5.95 8.98 -18.68
N ASN A 119 5.58 10.08 -19.33
CA ASN A 119 6.55 11.02 -19.87
C ASN A 119 7.05 11.96 -18.78
N PRO A 120 8.30 12.44 -18.83
CA PRO A 120 8.78 13.46 -17.90
C PRO A 120 7.93 14.72 -17.95
N THR A 121 7.50 15.24 -16.80
CA THR A 121 6.86 16.56 -16.73
C THR A 121 7.92 17.67 -16.83
N PRO A 122 7.60 18.80 -17.49
CA PRO A 122 8.44 19.99 -17.40
C PRO A 122 8.62 20.40 -15.94
N GLU A 123 9.84 20.79 -15.57
CA GLU A 123 10.24 21.09 -14.18
C GLU A 123 9.17 21.88 -13.39
N GLY A 124 8.66 21.27 -12.30
CA GLY A 124 8.01 21.98 -11.21
C GLY A 124 6.54 22.37 -11.38
N GLN A 125 5.72 21.62 -12.11
CA GLN A 125 4.25 21.78 -12.09
C GLN A 125 3.56 20.65 -11.29
N GLY A 126 3.88 20.57 -10.00
CA GLY A 126 3.11 19.82 -9.00
C GLY A 126 2.45 20.79 -8.02
#